data_AF-A0A1I4LN32-F1
#
_entry.id   AF-A0A1I4LN32-F1
#
_cell.length_a   1.000
_cell.length_b   1.000
_cell.length_c   1.000
_cell.angle_alpha   90.00
_cell.angle_beta   90.00
_cell.angle_gamma   90.00
#
_symmetry.space_group_name_H-M   'P 1'
#
loop_
_entity.id
_entity.type
_entity.pdbx_description
1 polymer ?
#
loop_
_entity_poly.entity_id
_entity_poly.type
_entity_poly.pdbx_seq_one_letter_code
_entity_poly.pdbx_strand_id
1 'polypeptide(L)' 'MEVGKTYNVVFSTGRYEIEYENRVKCIKETPKSYRVERTDGSTRLVGQDSIIKLEEISGHT' A
#
# COMPACT_ATOMS: atom_id res chain seq x y z
N MET A 1 -0.83 -5.93 -5.27
CA MET A 1 0.54 -5.39 -5.10
C MET A 1 1.51 -6.53 -5.17
N GLU A 2 2.63 -6.37 -5.85
CA GLU A 2 3.68 -7.40 -5.87
C GLU A 2 4.67 -7.21 -4.71
N VAL A 3 5.00 -8.31 -4.01
CA VAL A 3 5.99 -8.31 -2.92
C VAL A 3 7.36 -7.87 -3.45
N GLY A 4 8.00 -6.96 -2.75
CA GLY A 4 9.30 -6.39 -3.11
C GLY A 4 9.23 -5.07 -3.88
N LYS A 5 8.07 -4.73 -4.46
CA LYS A 5 7.85 -3.46 -5.19
C LYS A 5 7.34 -2.34 -4.28
N THR A 6 7.56 -1.10 -4.71
CA THR A 6 7.18 0.11 -3.99
C THR A 6 6.01 0.80 -4.67
N TYR A 7 5.04 1.27 -3.89
CA TYR A 7 3.82 1.88 -4.40
C TYR A 7 3.45 3.16 -3.65
N ASN A 8 2.72 4.04 -4.32
CA ASN A 8 1.84 5.02 -3.68
C ASN A 8 0.43 4.43 -3.65
N VAL A 9 -0.20 4.47 -2.48
CA VAL A 9 -1.47 3.80 -2.22
C VAL A 9 -2.44 4.78 -1.60
N VAL A 10 -3.64 4.81 -2.15
CA VAL A 10 -4.77 5.54 -1.60
C VAL A 10 -5.82 4.51 -1.23
N PHE A 11 -6.24 4.49 0.04
CA PHE A 11 -7.20 3.52 0.53
C PHE A 11 -8.12 4.13 1.57
N SER A 12 -9.32 3.57 1.70
CA SER A 12 -10.28 4.01 2.69
C SER A 12 -10.14 3.24 4.00
N THR A 13 -10.17 3.93 5.13
CA THR A 13 -10.13 3.32 6.48
C THR A 13 -11.41 3.50 7.29
N GLY A 14 -12.41 4.16 6.70
CA GLY A 14 -13.72 4.37 7.30
C GLY A 14 -14.72 4.89 6.27
N ARG A 15 -15.98 5.14 6.67
CA ARG A 15 -17.05 5.55 5.72
C ARG A 15 -16.73 6.84 4.94
N TYR A 16 -15.83 7.69 5.45
CA TYR A 16 -15.47 8.97 4.82
C TYR A 16 -13.96 9.29 4.92
N GLU A 17 -13.15 8.36 5.41
CA GLU A 17 -11.73 8.58 5.62
C GLU A 17 -10.93 7.92 4.50
N ILE A 18 -10.13 8.74 3.82
CA ILE A 18 -9.19 8.35 2.78
C ILE A 18 -7.79 8.62 3.31
N GLU A 19 -6.97 7.58 3.37
CA GLU A 19 -5.57 7.67 3.76
C GLU A 19 -4.65 7.54 2.53
N TYR A 20 -3.49 8.18 2.63
CA TYR A 20 -2.47 8.22 1.60
C TYR A 20 -1.16 7.67 2.16
N GLU A 21 -0.73 6.53 1.62
CA GLU A 21 0.53 5.89 1.97
C GLU A 21 1.48 6.01 0.77
N ASN A 22 2.50 6.85 0.90
CA ASN A 22 3.46 7.10 -0.16
C ASN A 22 4.75 6.30 0.06
N ARG A 23 5.34 5.81 -1.03
CA ARG A 23 6.60 5.04 -1.01
C ARG A 23 6.58 3.84 -0.06
N VAL A 24 5.49 3.10 -0.05
CA VAL A 24 5.38 1.89 0.78
C VAL A 24 5.77 0.66 -0.02
N LYS A 25 6.60 -0.20 0.59
CA LYS A 25 7.07 -1.45 -0.01
C LYS A 25 6.12 -2.57 0.37
N CYS A 26 5.60 -3.31 -0.60
CA CYS A 26 4.83 -4.52 -0.28
C CYS A 26 5.78 -5.60 0.25
N ILE A 27 5.55 -6.06 1.47
CA ILE A 27 6.38 -7.10 2.11
C ILE A 27 5.66 -8.45 2.18
N LYS A 28 4.32 -8.45 2.14
CA LYS A 28 3.53 -9.68 2.15
C LYS A 28 2.18 -9.48 1.48
N GLU A 29 1.78 -10.44 0.66
CA GLU A 29 0.42 -10.56 0.14
C GLU A 29 -0.37 -11.58 0.96
N THR A 30 -1.62 -11.26 1.25
CA THR A 30 -2.62 -12.19 1.79
C THR A 30 -3.89 -12.11 0.95
N PRO A 31 -4.81 -13.10 1.05
CA PRO A 31 -5.99 -13.16 0.18
C PRO A 31 -6.90 -11.93 0.23
N LYS A 32 -6.89 -11.15 1.32
CA LYS A 32 -7.77 -9.98 1.51
C LYS A 32 -7.02 -8.69 1.81
N SER A 33 -5.71 -8.73 2.04
CA SER A 33 -4.93 -7.54 2.36
C SER A 33 -3.47 -7.66 1.96
N TYR A 34 -2.82 -6.52 1.81
CA TYR A 34 -1.38 -6.39 1.64
C TYR A 34 -0.77 -5.87 2.93
N ARG A 35 0.38 -6.41 3.33
CA ARG A 35 1.23 -5.81 4.34
C ARG A 35 2.30 -5.00 3.64
N VAL A 36 2.31 -3.71 3.95
CA VAL A 36 3.26 -2.76 3.39
C VAL A 36 4.16 -2.21 4.49
N GLU A 37 5.41 -1.94 4.15
CA GLU A 37 6.41 -1.34 5.01
C GLU A 37 6.66 0.10 4.56
N ARG A 38 6.67 1.02 5.51
CA ARG A 38 6.96 2.44 5.30
C ARG A 38 8.47 2.68 5.34
N THR A 39 8.91 3.84 4.88
CA THR A 39 10.31 4.26 4.94
C THR A 39 10.86 4.38 6.38
N ASP A 40 9.98 4.56 7.35
CA ASP A 40 10.28 4.59 8.79
C ASP A 40 10.49 3.17 9.39
N GLY A 41 10.23 2.10 8.63
CA GLY A 41 10.27 0.72 9.12
C GLY A 41 8.98 0.25 9.79
N SER A 42 8.05 1.16 10.08
CA SER A 42 6.68 0.80 10.49
C SER A 42 5.94 0.04 9.39
N THR A 43 5.14 -0.96 9.78
CA THR A 43 4.29 -1.72 8.84
C THR A 43 2.82 -1.33 8.95
N ARG A 44 2.10 -1.35 7.81
CA ARG A 44 0.66 -1.09 7.71
C ARG A 44 -0.03 -2.24 6.95
N LEU A 45 -1.27 -2.54 7.35
CA LEU A 45 -2.14 -3.45 6.61
C LEU A 45 -3.10 -2.63 5.74
N VAL A 46 -3.17 -2.98 4.46
CA VAL A 46 -4.06 -2.35 3.49
C VAL A 46 -5.01 -3.41 2.94
N GLY A 47 -6.30 -3.26 3.17
CA GLY A 47 -7.33 -4.16 2.62
C GLY A 47 -7.44 -3.99 1.11
N GLN A 48 -7.47 -5.08 0.35
CA GLN A 48 -7.53 -5.01 -1.13
C GLN A 48 -8.78 -4.27 -1.61
N ASP A 49 -9.92 -4.55 -0.99
CA ASP A 49 -11.23 -3.94 -1.28
C ASP A 49 -11.28 -2.45 -0.92
N SER A 50 -10.41 -2.01 -0.03
CA SER A 50 -10.34 -0.62 0.43
C SER A 50 -9.46 0.27 -0.46
N ILE A 51 -8.72 -0.30 -1.41
CA ILE A 51 -7.80 0.46 -2.27
C ILE A 51 -8.60 1.22 -3.32
N ILE A 52 -8.44 2.54 -3.30
CA ILE A 52 -9.05 3.47 -4.27
C ILE A 52 -8.09 3.68 -5.45
N LYS A 53 -6.80 3.87 -5.17
CA LYS A 53 -5.77 4.07 -6.18
C LYS A 53 -4.47 3.37 -5.78
N LEU A 54 -3.85 2.70 -6.75
CA LEU A 54 -2.54 2.06 -6.60
C LEU A 54 -1.64 2.50 -7.74
N GLU A 55 -0.49 3.08 -7.41
CA GLU A 55 0.49 3.57 -8.38
C GLU A 55 1.86 2.96 -8.06
N GLU A 56 2.39 2.14 -8.96
CA GLU A 56 3.73 1.59 -8.81
C GLU A 56 4.76 2.70 -8.98
N ILE A 57 5.65 2.86 -8.00
CA ILE A 57 6.83 3.69 -8.13
C ILE A 57 7.90 2.83 -8.78
N SER A 58 7.73 2.58 -10.08
CA SER A 58 8.77 1.97 -10.89
C SER A 58 9.85 3.04 -11.05
N GLY A 59 11.02 2.83 -10.45
CA GLY A 59 12.18 3.66 -10.69
C GLY A 59 12.60 3.49 -12.16
N HIS A 60 11.96 4.23 -13.06
CA HIS A 60 12.52 4.45 -14.38
C HIS A 60 13.72 5.38 -14.20
N THR A 61 14.88 4.71 -14.08
CA THR A 61 16.22 5.16 -14.45
C THR A 61 16.91 6.14 -13.52
#